data_AF-A0A5P1F5R2-F1
#
_entry.id   AF-A0A5P1F5R2-F1
#
_cell.length_a   1.000
_cell.length_b   1.000
_cell.length_c   1.000
_cell.angle_alpha   90.00
_cell.angle_beta   90.00
_cell.angle_gamma   90.00
#
_symmetry.space_group_name_H-M   'P 1'
#
loop_
_entity.id
_entity.type
_entity.pdbx_description
1 polymer ?
#
loop_
_entity_poly.entity_id
_entity_poly.type
_entity_poly.pdbx_seq_one_letter_code
_entity_poly.pdbx_strand_id
1 'polypeptide(L)'
;MFAKLFRGCKDESSPNSSSHKLKQALAKLKEKEILLQKKISIEVERENKFTKAKNKQAVMESLKRKKFYEVQLEHIRSFQLRIHDQEQKLPHKSPVRCKEVKRMTSKSN
;
A
#
# COMPACT_ATOMS: atom_id res chain seq x y z
N MET A 1 -20.60 -17.50 -16.65
CA MET A 1 -20.60 -18.22 -15.36
C MET A 1 -19.40 -17.76 -14.51
N PHE A 2 -19.53 -16.73 -13.67
CA PHE A 2 -18.43 -16.25 -12.79
C PHE A 2 -18.90 -15.68 -11.45
N ALA A 3 -20.08 -16.08 -10.95
CA ALA A 3 -20.69 -15.49 -9.75
C ALA A 3 -20.43 -16.28 -8.44
N LYS A 4 -19.46 -17.21 -8.40
CA LYS A 4 -19.32 -18.17 -7.28
C LYS A 4 -18.05 -18.07 -6.43
N LEU A 5 -17.23 -17.04 -6.58
CA LEU A 5 -15.97 -16.91 -5.83
C LEU A 5 -15.96 -15.86 -4.70
N PHE A 6 -17.09 -15.19 -4.43
CA PHE A 6 -17.20 -14.21 -3.34
C PHE A 6 -18.02 -14.74 -2.14
N ARG A 7 -17.75 -15.96 -1.69
CA ARG A 7 -18.31 -16.49 -0.43
C ARG A 7 -17.16 -16.91 0.49
N GLY A 8 -16.80 -16.02 1.42
CA GLY A 8 -15.77 -16.29 2.41
C GLY A 8 -15.39 -15.07 3.25
N CYS A 9 -16.38 -14.34 3.77
CA CYS A 9 -16.14 -13.42 4.88
C CYS A 9 -16.31 -14.21 6.18
N LYS A 10 -15.22 -14.47 6.89
CA LYS A 10 -15.25 -14.76 8.32
C LYS A 10 -13.93 -14.29 8.93
N ASP A 11 -13.93 -13.00 9.27
CA ASP A 11 -12.91 -12.34 10.07
C ASP A 11 -12.95 -12.90 11.49
N GLU A 12 -11.87 -13.57 11.91
CA GLU A 12 -11.49 -13.69 13.31
C GLU A 12 -10.00 -13.32 13.38
N SER A 13 -9.72 -12.02 13.35
CA SER A 13 -8.37 -11.48 13.47
C SER A 13 -8.38 -10.44 14.58
N SER A 14 -7.80 -10.80 15.72
CA SER A 14 -7.60 -9.93 16.87
C SER A 14 -7.14 -8.51 16.44
N PRO A 15 -7.66 -7.42 17.03
CA PRO A 15 -7.41 -6.04 16.58
C PRO A 15 -5.93 -5.60 16.56
N ASN A 16 -5.04 -6.31 17.26
CA ASN A 16 -3.59 -6.06 17.20
C ASN A 16 -2.93 -6.70 15.96
N SER A 17 -3.50 -7.79 15.43
CA SER A 17 -2.99 -8.48 14.24
C SER A 17 -3.38 -7.77 12.93
N SER A 18 -4.51 -7.05 12.90
CA SER A 18 -4.97 -6.31 11.72
C SER A 18 -4.07 -5.11 11.39
N SER A 19 -3.65 -4.33 12.40
CA SER A 19 -2.73 -3.19 12.19
C SER A 19 -1.37 -3.64 11.65
N HIS A 20 -0.80 -4.73 12.16
CA HIS A 20 0.47 -5.26 11.66
C HIS A 20 0.36 -5.73 10.20
N LYS A 21 -0.75 -6.38 9.83
CA LYS A 21 -1.02 -6.80 8.44
C LYS A 21 -1.15 -5.60 7.48
N LEU A 22 -1.82 -4.52 7.89
CA LEU A 22 -1.94 -3.29 7.10
C LEU A 22 -0.56 -2.64 6.86
N LYS A 23 0.27 -2.53 7.90
CA LYS A 23 1.63 -2.01 7.78
C LYS A 23 2.51 -2.86 6.86
N GLN A 24 2.43 -4.19 6.96
CA GLN A 24 3.15 -5.10 6.08
C GLN A 24 2.69 -4.96 4.61
N ALA A 25 1.38 -4.82 4.38
CA ALA A 25 0.83 -4.59 3.05
C ALA A 25 1.31 -3.25 2.47
N LEU A 26 1.33 -2.17 3.27
CA LEU A 26 1.88 -0.88 2.86
C LEU A 26 3.35 -0.96 2.48
N ALA A 27 4.18 -1.68 3.24
CA ALA A 27 5.60 -1.84 2.92
C ALA A 27 5.79 -2.49 1.53
N LYS A 28 5.04 -3.57 1.25
CA LYS A 28 5.09 -4.25 -0.06
C LYS A 28 4.58 -3.36 -1.21
N LEU A 29 3.53 -2.56 -0.97
CA LEU A 29 3.01 -1.63 -1.97
C LEU A 29 4.00 -0.51 -2.28
N LYS A 30 4.68 0.03 -1.26
CA LYS A 30 5.74 1.04 -1.43
C LYS A 30 6.93 0.51 -2.24
N GLU A 31 7.37 -0.72 -1.96
CA GLU A 31 8.44 -1.35 -2.75
C GLU A 31 8.04 -1.50 -4.22
N LYS A 32 6.82 -1.99 -4.49
CA LYS A 32 6.29 -2.10 -5.86
C LYS A 32 6.17 -0.75 -6.55
N GLU A 33 5.71 0.28 -5.86
CA GLU A 33 5.64 1.65 -6.38
C GLU A 33 7.01 2.14 -6.86
N ILE A 34 8.05 1.98 -6.05
CA ILE A 34 9.43 2.36 -6.41
C ILE A 34 9.91 1.59 -7.63
N LEU A 35 9.65 0.27 -7.70
CA LEU A 35 10.03 -0.55 -8.84
C LEU A 35 9.31 -0.13 -10.14
N LEU A 36 8.03 0.19 -10.06
CA LEU A 36 7.27 0.67 -11.21
C LEU A 36 7.74 2.06 -11.68
N GLN A 37 8.02 2.98 -10.75
CA GLN A 37 8.61 4.28 -11.08
C GLN A 37 9.94 4.11 -11.81
N LYS A 38 10.84 3.24 -11.32
CA LYS A 38 12.10 2.93 -12.01
C LYS A 38 11.87 2.36 -13.42
N LYS A 39 10.90 1.45 -13.58
CA LYS A 39 10.54 0.90 -14.91
C LYS A 39 10.02 1.98 -15.86
N ILE A 40 9.18 2.90 -15.38
CA ILE A 40 8.68 4.04 -16.16
C ILE A 40 9.84 4.91 -16.63
N SER A 41 10.77 5.27 -15.74
CA SER A 41 11.96 6.05 -16.11
C SER A 41 12.80 5.36 -17.19
N ILE A 42 12.98 4.04 -17.10
CA ILE A 42 13.70 3.26 -18.11
C ILE A 42 12.96 3.30 -19.46
N GLU A 43 11.63 3.16 -19.49
CA GLU A 43 10.89 3.25 -20.75
C GLU A 43 10.96 4.66 -21.36
N VAL A 44 10.97 5.72 -20.55
CA VAL A 44 11.16 7.11 -21.02
C VAL A 44 12.55 7.29 -21.65
N GLU A 45 13.59 6.75 -21.02
CA GLU A 45 14.94 6.78 -21.62
C GLU A 45 15.00 6.00 -22.93
N ARG A 46 14.36 4.83 -23.01
CA ARG A 46 14.31 4.03 -24.25
C ARG A 46 13.53 4.76 -25.34
N GLU A 47 12.39 5.34 -25.00
CA GLU A 47 11.60 6.18 -25.91
C GLU A 47 12.46 7.29 -26.51
N ASN A 48 13.19 8.04 -25.68
CA ASN A 48 14.10 9.10 -26.13
C ASN A 48 15.21 8.56 -27.06
N LYS A 49 15.78 7.39 -26.76
CA LYS A 49 16.78 6.74 -27.62
C LYS A 49 16.20 6.36 -28.99
N PHE A 50 15.00 5.78 -29.02
CA PHE A 50 14.34 5.39 -30.26
C PHE A 50 13.85 6.59 -31.08
N THR A 51 13.42 7.66 -30.43
CA THR A 51 13.09 8.94 -31.09
C THR A 51 14.31 9.51 -31.80
N LYS A 52 15.49 9.53 -31.14
CA LYS A 52 16.76 9.95 -31.76
C LYS A 52 17.16 9.05 -32.93
N ALA A 53 16.92 7.74 -32.81
CA ALA A 53 17.16 6.78 -33.89
C ALA A 53 16.07 6.77 -34.98
N LYS A 54 15.06 7.65 -34.90
CA LYS A 54 13.88 7.72 -35.80
C LYS A 54 13.12 6.39 -35.95
N ASN A 55 13.21 5.50 -34.96
CA ASN A 55 12.53 4.21 -34.98
C ASN A 55 11.11 4.33 -34.40
N LYS A 56 10.13 4.65 -35.25
CA LYS A 56 8.73 4.90 -34.86
C LYS A 56 8.06 3.69 -34.20
N GLN A 57 8.37 2.47 -34.64
CA GLN A 57 7.80 1.25 -34.09
C GLN A 57 8.23 1.06 -32.63
N ALA A 58 9.53 1.16 -32.37
CA ALA A 58 10.10 0.98 -31.04
C ALA A 58 9.64 2.08 -30.05
N VAL A 59 9.47 3.33 -30.54
CA VAL A 59 8.84 4.42 -29.76
C VAL A 59 7.43 4.03 -29.33
N MET A 60 6.59 3.58 -30.26
CA MET A 60 5.20 3.20 -29.95
C MET A 60 5.13 2.06 -28.93
N GLU A 61 6.01 1.07 -29.03
CA GLU A 61 6.06 -0.03 -28.06
C GLU A 61 6.50 0.42 -26.67
N SER A 62 7.52 1.29 -26.58
CA SER A 62 7.94 1.84 -25.29
C SER A 62 6.87 2.73 -24.66
N LEU A 63 6.11 3.49 -25.46
CA LEU A 63 4.94 4.23 -24.99
C LEU A 63 3.84 3.32 -24.44
N LYS A 64 3.53 2.20 -25.12
CA LYS A 64 2.56 1.21 -24.63
C LYS A 64 3.00 0.61 -23.29
N ARG A 65 4.27 0.22 -23.17
CA ARG A 65 4.85 -0.32 -21.92
C ARG A 65 4.82 0.71 -20.79
N LYS A 66 5.19 1.96 -21.07
CA LYS A 66 5.13 3.06 -20.12
C LYS A 66 3.71 3.25 -19.57
N LYS A 67 2.72 3.37 -20.45
CA LYS A 67 1.31 3.53 -20.07
C LYS A 67 0.80 2.36 -19.21
N PHE A 68 1.20 1.13 -19.53
CA PHE A 68 0.86 -0.04 -18.73
C PHE A 68 1.41 0.05 -17.30
N TYR A 69 2.65 0.49 -17.12
CA TYR A 69 3.22 0.68 -15.78
C TYR A 69 2.59 1.86 -15.03
N GLU A 70 2.21 2.94 -15.72
CA GLU A 70 1.49 4.08 -15.12
C GLU A 70 0.13 3.64 -14.56
N VAL A 71 -0.65 2.86 -15.32
CA VAL A 71 -1.93 2.32 -14.84
C VAL A 71 -1.74 1.42 -13.62
N GLN A 72 -0.70 0.59 -13.59
CA GLN A 72 -0.39 -0.21 -12.39
C GLN A 72 -0.03 0.67 -11.20
N LEU A 73 0.71 1.76 -11.43
CA LEU A 73 1.10 2.71 -10.39
C LEU A 73 -0.13 3.41 -9.79
N GLU A 74 -1.08 3.82 -10.63
CA GLU A 74 -2.36 4.40 -10.21
C GLU A 74 -3.18 3.41 -9.35
N HIS A 75 -3.24 2.14 -9.75
CA HIS A 75 -3.89 1.12 -8.94
C HIS A 75 -3.20 0.96 -7.57
N ILE A 76 -1.87 0.90 -7.52
CA ILE A 76 -1.12 0.82 -6.24
C ILE A 76 -1.43 2.03 -5.35
N ARG A 77 -1.44 3.24 -5.91
CA ARG A 77 -1.79 4.46 -5.18
C ARG A 77 -3.21 4.41 -4.62
N SER A 78 -4.17 3.92 -5.41
CA SER A 78 -5.54 3.69 -4.94
C SER A 78 -5.59 2.70 -3.77
N PHE A 79 -4.83 1.59 -3.84
CA PHE A 79 -4.75 0.63 -2.73
C PHE A 79 -4.12 1.24 -1.47
N GLN A 80 -3.05 2.05 -1.61
CA GLN A 80 -2.44 2.75 -0.48
C GLN A 80 -3.44 3.69 0.21
N LEU A 81 -4.21 4.46 -0.55
CA LEU A 81 -5.26 5.35 0.00
C LEU A 81 -6.32 4.57 0.78
N ARG A 82 -6.76 3.42 0.26
CA ARG A 82 -7.74 2.55 0.95
C ARG A 82 -7.19 1.97 2.25
N ILE A 83 -5.91 1.59 2.27
CA ILE A 83 -5.28 1.09 3.50
C ILE A 83 -5.13 2.23 4.51
N HIS A 84 -4.75 3.43 4.07
CA HIS A 84 -4.66 4.59 4.95
C HIS A 84 -6.01 4.94 5.59
N ASP A 85 -7.12 4.91 4.83
CA ASP A 85 -8.48 5.08 5.37
C ASP A 85 -8.82 4.00 6.41
N GLN A 86 -8.42 2.74 6.18
CA GLN A 86 -8.59 1.66 7.16
C GLN A 86 -7.73 1.87 8.42
N GLU A 87 -6.49 2.33 8.27
CA GLU A 87 -5.61 2.65 9.41
C GLU A 87 -6.19 3.79 10.25
N GLN A 88 -6.80 4.82 9.64
CA GLN A 88 -7.45 5.92 10.34
C GLN A 88 -8.71 5.49 11.10
N LYS A 89 -9.46 4.51 10.57
CA LYS A 89 -10.65 3.95 11.23
C LYS A 89 -10.32 3.09 12.44
N LEU A 90 -9.08 2.59 12.55
CA LEU A 90 -8.64 1.89 13.75
C LEU A 90 -8.42 2.92 14.86
N PRO A 91 -9.05 2.74 16.04
CA PRO A 91 -8.88 3.68 17.13
C PRO A 91 -7.40 3.75 17.52
N HIS A 92 -6.82 4.95 17.47
CA HIS A 92 -5.57 5.23 18.16
C HIS A 92 -5.82 4.90 19.64
N LYS A 93 -5.36 3.73 20.09
CA LYS A 93 -5.22 3.46 21.53
C LYS A 93 -4.17 4.44 22.03
N SER A 94 -4.61 5.62 22.44
CA SER A 94 -3.82 6.46 23.33
C SER A 94 -3.50 5.58 24.55
N PRO A 95 -2.24 5.52 25.01
CA PRO A 95 -1.95 4.88 26.26
C PRO A 95 -2.61 5.74 27.33
N VAL A 96 -3.80 5.33 27.79
CA VAL A 96 -4.37 5.84 29.03
C VAL A 96 -3.31 5.58 30.09
N ARG A 97 -2.68 6.65 30.53
CA ARG A 97 -1.65 6.64 31.56
C ARG A 97 -2.38 6.36 32.87
N CYS A 98 -2.66 5.09 33.19
CA CYS A 98 -3.07 4.67 34.53
C CYS A 98 -1.88 4.90 35.48
N LYS A 99 -1.70 6.14 35.91
CA LYS A 99 -0.97 6.48 37.13
C LYS A 99 -2.03 6.81 38.18
N GLU A 100 -1.81 6.32 39.39
CA GLU A 100 -2.61 6.50 40.61
C GLU A 100 -3.79 5.56 40.87
N VAL A 101 -3.49 4.28 41.15
CA VAL A 101 -4.17 3.55 42.25
C VAL A 101 -3.16 2.63 42.96
N LYS A 102 -2.13 3.20 43.61
CA LYS A 102 -1.33 2.52 44.66
C LYS A 102 -0.73 3.55 45.62
N ARG A 103 -1.57 4.33 46.31
CA ARG A 103 -1.21 5.08 47.53
C ARG A 103 -2.40 5.16 48.50
N MET A 104 -3.14 4.08 48.70
CA MET A 104 -4.11 3.98 49.80
C MET A 104 -4.20 2.53 50.31
N THR A 105 -3.07 1.89 50.61
CA THR A 105 -3.03 0.66 51.42
C THR A 105 -1.81 0.63 52.34
N SER A 106 -1.42 1.79 52.88
CA SER A 106 -0.40 1.90 53.93
C SER A 106 -0.87 2.90 54.98
N LYS A 107 -2.01 2.58 55.60
CA LYS A 107 -2.48 3.13 56.89
C LYS A 107 -3.76 2.37 57.27
N SER A 108 -3.60 1.14 57.72
CA SER A 108 -4.46 0.58 58.76
C SER A 108 -3.80 -0.67 59.34
N ASN A 109 -3.63 -0.59 60.66
CA ASN A 109 -3.19 -1.60 61.63
C ASN A 109 -1.68 -1.83 61.74
#